data_AF-A0AAD6TAC1-F1
#
_entry.id   AF-A0AAD6TAC1-F1
#
_cell.length_a   1.000
_cell.length_b   1.000
_cell.length_c   1.000
_cell.angle_alpha   90.00
_cell.angle_beta   90.00
_cell.angle_gamma   90.00
#
_symmetry.space_group_name_H-M   'P 1'
#
loop_
_entity.id
_entity.type
_entity.pdbx_description
1 polymer ?
#
loop_
_entity_poly.entity_id
_entity_poly.type
_entity_poly.pdbx_seq_one_letter_code
_entity_poly.pdbx_strand_id
1 'polypeptide(L)'
;CVVAAYAQLPTHFLERWNGKHFKRKRDWLQRLGLRIQLNHPPGSICPYRQAAPKDFVLYDLTGLHEINVDFCGCHAPGTDKPEAHRRQLMRACWWPATVNHPNTCTTFQVLRLFQVLNCLGKVSAYDFLRGLEKCTNHDDEIRGAQLK
;
A
#
# COMPACT_ATOMS: atom_id res chain seq x y z
N CYS A 1 10.38 9.66 -14.57
CA CYS A 1 9.74 10.81 -13.89
C CYS A 1 8.66 10.35 -12.91
N VAL A 2 7.51 9.83 -13.38
CA VAL A 2 6.39 9.41 -12.50
C VAL A 2 6.80 8.36 -11.46
N VAL A 3 7.44 7.26 -11.87
CA VAL A 3 7.88 6.20 -10.93
C VAL A 3 8.83 6.75 -9.85
N ALA A 4 9.75 7.65 -10.21
CA ALA A 4 10.70 8.24 -9.27
C ALA A 4 10.01 9.16 -8.25
N ALA A 5 9.06 9.98 -8.70
CA ALA A 5 8.27 10.85 -7.81
C ALA A 5 7.39 10.03 -6.84
N TYR A 6 6.77 8.96 -7.34
CA TYR A 6 5.87 8.12 -6.55
C TYR A 6 6.59 7.09 -5.66
N ALA A 7 7.90 6.92 -5.80
CA ALA A 7 8.70 6.09 -4.88
C ALA A 7 8.64 6.59 -3.43
N GLN A 8 8.36 7.88 -3.22
CA GLN A 8 8.20 8.49 -1.89
C GLN A 8 6.73 8.58 -1.45
N LEU A 9 5.78 8.27 -2.34
CA LEU A 9 4.34 8.41 -2.11
C LEU A 9 3.62 7.12 -2.50
N PRO A 10 3.88 6.01 -1.78
CA PRO A 10 3.41 4.68 -2.16
C PRO A 10 1.88 4.51 -2.08
N THR A 11 1.19 5.37 -1.33
CA THR A 11 -0.27 5.33 -1.14
C THR A 11 -1.00 6.46 -1.88
N HIS A 12 -0.33 7.15 -2.79
CA HIS A 12 -0.95 8.20 -3.60
C HIS A 12 -1.53 7.63 -4.89
N PHE A 13 -2.80 7.90 -5.16
CA PHE A 13 -3.42 7.48 -6.42
C PHE A 13 -2.88 8.30 -7.59
N LEU A 14 -2.53 7.59 -8.66
CA LEU A 14 -2.45 8.22 -9.97
C LEU A 14 -3.87 8.41 -10.50
N GLU A 15 -4.10 9.53 -11.17
CA GLU A 15 -5.29 9.76 -11.96
C GLU A 15 -4.91 9.78 -13.44
N ARG A 16 -5.66 9.06 -14.27
CA ARG A 16 -5.45 9.06 -15.73
C ARG A 16 -6.75 9.41 -16.45
N TRP A 17 -6.64 10.35 -17.38
CA TRP A 17 -7.71 10.68 -18.30
C TRP A 17 -8.03 9.49 -19.20
N ASN A 18 -9.29 9.04 -19.19
CA ASN A 18 -9.77 7.93 -20.01
C ASN A 18 -10.51 8.38 -21.29
N GLY A 19 -10.51 9.68 -21.60
CA GLY A 19 -11.30 10.27 -22.67
C GLY A 19 -12.57 10.98 -22.20
N LYS A 20 -13.08 10.67 -21.00
CA LYS A 20 -14.29 11.28 -20.43
C LYS A 20 -14.07 11.90 -19.06
N HIS A 21 -13.36 11.21 -18.18
CA HIS A 21 -13.02 11.68 -16.84
C HIS A 21 -11.64 11.16 -16.41
N PHE A 22 -11.12 11.77 -15.36
CA PHE A 22 -10.01 11.20 -14.62
C PHE A 22 -10.51 10.02 -13.80
N LYS A 23 -10.02 8.83 -14.14
CA LYS A 23 -10.26 7.62 -13.38
C LYS A 23 -9.16 7.45 -12.35
N ARG A 24 -9.42 6.83 -11.20
CA ARG A 24 -8.40 6.32 -10.26
C ARG A 24 -8.23 4.81 -10.46
N LYS A 25 -7.02 4.28 -10.29
CA LYS A 25 -6.84 2.83 -10.13
C LYS A 25 -5.78 2.50 -9.11
N ARG A 26 -6.11 1.49 -8.31
CA ARG A 26 -5.28 0.88 -7.28
C ARG A 26 -4.04 0.15 -7.77
N ASP A 27 -4.03 -0.29 -9.02
CA ASP A 27 -2.97 -1.12 -9.60
C ASP A 27 -2.05 -0.34 -10.54
N TRP A 28 -2.26 0.97 -10.73
CA TRP A 28 -1.51 1.71 -11.74
C TRP A 28 -0.02 1.84 -11.43
N LEU A 29 0.34 2.11 -10.18
CA LEU A 29 1.75 2.18 -9.80
C LEU A 29 2.42 0.83 -9.99
N GLN A 30 1.73 -0.25 -9.64
CA GLN A 30 2.19 -1.61 -9.87
C GLN A 30 2.41 -1.91 -11.35
N ARG A 31 1.43 -1.58 -12.21
CA ARG A 31 1.49 -1.78 -13.67
C ARG A 31 2.57 -0.94 -14.35
N LEU A 32 2.86 0.24 -13.81
CA LEU A 32 3.97 1.09 -14.26
C LEU A 32 5.34 0.56 -13.82
N GLY A 33 5.37 -0.53 -13.05
CA GLY A 33 6.59 -1.16 -12.57
C GLY A 33 7.20 -0.48 -11.35
N LEU A 34 6.44 0.36 -10.63
CA LEU A 34 6.92 0.87 -9.34
C LEU A 34 7.09 -0.32 -8.39
N ARG A 35 8.28 -0.39 -7.78
CA ARG A 35 8.61 -1.32 -6.71
C ARG A 35 9.14 -0.53 -5.53
N ILE A 36 8.63 -0.84 -4.35
CA ILE A 36 9.02 -0.18 -3.10
C ILE A 36 10.05 -1.06 -2.41
N GLN A 37 11.28 -0.59 -2.38
CA GLN A 37 12.36 -1.24 -1.65
C GLN A 37 12.24 -0.90 -0.15
N LEU A 38 11.98 -1.91 0.68
CA LEU A 38 11.99 -1.74 2.14
C LEU A 38 13.41 -1.65 2.67
N ASN A 39 13.56 -1.01 3.83
CA ASN A 39 14.82 -0.86 4.57
C ASN A 39 15.96 -0.15 3.84
N HIS A 40 15.69 0.50 2.71
CA HIS A 40 16.65 1.34 2.02
C HIS A 40 15.99 2.68 1.63
N PRO A 41 16.79 3.72 1.31
CA PRO A 41 16.24 4.99 0.84
C PRO A 41 15.35 4.82 -0.40
N PRO A 42 14.29 5.63 -0.54
CA PRO A 42 13.41 5.57 -1.72
C PRO A 42 14.19 5.66 -3.03
N GLY A 43 13.87 4.77 -3.98
CA GLY A 43 14.52 4.70 -5.29
C GLY A 43 15.84 3.92 -5.34
N SER A 44 16.40 3.52 -4.19
CA SER A 44 17.53 2.59 -4.16
C SER A 44 17.07 1.14 -4.33
N ILE A 45 17.98 0.28 -4.81
CA ILE A 45 17.70 -1.13 -5.07
C ILE A 45 18.64 -1.97 -4.21
N CYS A 46 18.08 -2.89 -3.43
CA CYS A 46 18.88 -3.85 -2.69
C CYS A 46 19.42 -4.94 -3.65
N PRO A 47 20.73 -5.23 -3.65
CA PRO A 47 21.30 -6.35 -4.41
C PRO A 47 20.74 -7.71 -3.96
N TYR A 48 20.42 -7.83 -2.67
CA TYR A 48 19.88 -9.04 -2.04
C TYR A 48 18.35 -8.99 -1.88
N ARG A 49 17.66 -8.23 -2.74
CA ARG A 49 16.20 -8.05 -2.61
C ARG A 49 15.44 -9.36 -2.76
N GLN A 50 14.38 -9.51 -1.97
CA GLN A 50 13.42 -10.59 -2.06
C GLN A 50 12.06 -9.99 -2.43
N ALA A 51 11.54 -10.33 -3.61
CA ALA A 51 10.27 -9.82 -4.06
C ALA A 51 9.12 -10.36 -3.19
N ALA A 52 8.23 -9.47 -2.76
CA ALA A 52 6.95 -9.86 -2.19
C ALA A 52 6.06 -10.51 -3.28
N PRO A 53 5.01 -11.24 -2.87
CA PRO A 53 3.99 -11.75 -3.78
C PRO A 53 3.37 -10.67 -4.68
N LYS A 54 2.93 -11.05 -5.88
CA LYS A 54 2.42 -10.10 -6.88
C LYS A 54 1.07 -9.48 -6.50
N ASP A 55 0.34 -10.11 -5.59
CA ASP A 55 -0.94 -9.70 -5.05
C ASP A 55 -0.80 -8.89 -3.75
N PHE A 56 0.33 -8.20 -3.56
CA PHE A 56 0.56 -7.43 -2.34
C PHE A 56 -0.36 -6.21 -2.27
N VAL A 57 -1.20 -6.16 -1.24
CA VAL A 57 -2.20 -5.12 -1.00
C VAL A 57 -1.84 -4.31 0.25
N LEU A 58 -1.90 -2.99 0.13
CA LEU A 58 -1.78 -2.04 1.22
C LEU A 58 -3.06 -1.24 1.37
N TYR A 59 -3.69 -1.33 2.54
CA TYR A 59 -4.79 -0.45 2.92
C TYR A 59 -4.24 0.83 3.52
N ASP A 60 -4.63 1.96 2.95
CA ASP A 60 -4.36 3.29 3.46
C ASP A 60 -5.67 4.09 3.62
N LEU A 61 -5.60 5.26 4.27
CA LEU A 61 -6.75 6.15 4.41
C LEU A 61 -7.32 6.62 3.07
N THR A 62 -6.48 6.70 2.04
CA THR A 62 -6.91 7.04 0.69
C THR A 62 -7.70 5.91 0.02
N GLY A 63 -7.46 4.65 0.42
CA GLY A 63 -8.09 3.48 -0.16
C GLY A 63 -7.16 2.27 -0.21
N LEU A 64 -7.50 1.31 -1.07
CA LEU A 64 -6.76 0.07 -1.30
C LEU A 64 -5.75 0.27 -2.43
N HIS A 65 -4.49 -0.10 -2.19
CA HIS A 65 -3.39 -0.01 -3.15
C HIS A 65 -2.81 -1.39 -3.45
N GLU A 66 -2.72 -1.75 -4.72
CA GLU A 66 -1.97 -2.91 -5.18
C GLU A 66 -0.56 -2.41 -5.54
N ILE A 67 0.46 -2.91 -4.84
CA ILE A 67 1.84 -2.40 -4.95
C ILE A 67 2.84 -3.55 -5.08
N ASN A 68 3.97 -3.31 -5.73
CA ASN A 68 5.09 -4.25 -5.67
C ASN A 68 6.02 -3.85 -4.53
N VAL A 69 6.35 -4.79 -3.67
CA VAL A 69 7.27 -4.57 -2.55
C VAL A 69 8.48 -5.48 -2.71
N ASP A 70 9.64 -4.95 -2.37
CA ASP A 70 10.90 -5.68 -2.31
C ASP A 70 11.43 -5.65 -0.88
N PHE A 71 11.48 -6.81 -0.22
CA PHE A 71 12.11 -6.98 1.08
C PHE A 71 13.63 -6.92 0.93
N CYS A 72 14.27 -6.30 1.91
CA CYS A 72 15.72 -6.27 2.02
C CYS A 72 16.26 -7.60 2.53
N GLY A 73 17.23 -8.19 1.82
CA GLY A 73 17.97 -9.36 2.28
C GLY A 73 19.34 -9.03 2.90
N CYS A 74 19.64 -7.75 3.13
CA CYS A 74 20.90 -7.36 3.77
C CYS A 74 20.92 -7.81 5.24
N HIS A 75 22.12 -8.12 5.70
CA HIS A 75 22.39 -8.41 7.10
C HIS A 75 22.60 -7.09 7.85
N ALA A 76 21.98 -6.94 9.02
CA ALA A 76 22.31 -5.83 9.89
C ALA A 76 23.72 -6.03 10.48
N PRO A 77 24.46 -4.96 10.80
CA PRO A 77 25.77 -5.09 11.44
C PRO A 77 25.66 -5.98 12.69
N GLY A 78 26.48 -7.04 12.75
CA GLY A 78 26.48 -8.00 13.86
C GLY A 78 25.37 -9.04 13.84
N THR A 79 24.73 -9.29 12.69
CA THR A 79 23.72 -10.36 12.54
C THR A 79 24.02 -11.32 11.39
N ASP A 80 23.87 -12.62 11.64
CA ASP A 80 24.08 -13.67 10.63
C ASP A 80 22.85 -13.90 9.73
N LYS A 81 21.74 -13.22 10.01
CA LYS A 81 20.48 -13.41 9.29
C LYS A 81 19.88 -12.08 8.85
N PRO A 82 19.23 -12.04 7.67
CA PRO A 82 18.49 -10.86 7.23
C PRO A 82 17.33 -10.56 8.19
N GLU A 83 16.93 -9.29 8.21
CA GLU A 83 15.80 -8.84 9.02
C GLU A 83 14.49 -9.49 8.57
N ALA A 84 13.72 -10.01 9.53
CA ALA A 84 12.41 -10.62 9.25
C ALA A 84 11.46 -9.63 8.55
N HIS A 85 10.71 -10.10 7.54
CA HIS A 85 9.81 -9.30 6.71
C HIS A 85 8.85 -8.41 7.52
N ARG A 86 8.23 -8.97 8.57
CA ARG A 86 7.38 -8.21 9.52
C ARG A 86 8.08 -6.96 10.06
N ARG A 87 9.36 -7.06 10.45
CA ARG A 87 10.08 -5.94 11.08
C ARG A 87 10.37 -4.84 10.05
N GLN A 88 10.65 -5.21 8.80
CA GLN A 88 10.79 -4.27 7.69
C GLN A 88 9.49 -3.50 7.41
N LEU A 89 8.34 -4.20 7.41
CA LEU A 89 7.02 -3.59 7.23
C LEU A 89 6.70 -2.63 8.38
N MET A 90 6.96 -3.04 9.62
CA MET A 90 6.73 -2.20 10.79
C MET A 90 7.60 -0.93 10.77
N ARG A 91 8.83 -1.00 10.25
CA ARG A 91 9.68 0.19 10.02
C ARG A 91 9.11 1.12 8.94
N ALA A 92 8.38 0.59 7.98
CA ALA A 92 7.62 1.36 6.99
C ALA A 92 6.24 1.82 7.53
N CYS A 93 5.95 1.64 8.82
CA CYS A 93 4.65 1.92 9.44
C CYS A 93 3.49 1.13 8.81
N TRP A 94 3.77 -0.07 8.32
CA TRP A 94 2.80 -1.00 7.75
C TRP A 94 2.64 -2.20 8.67
N TRP A 95 1.41 -2.44 9.09
CA TRP A 95 1.05 -3.58 9.92
C TRP A 95 0.61 -4.75 9.03
N PRO A 96 1.31 -5.90 9.08
CA PRO A 96 0.93 -7.05 8.28
C PRO A 96 -0.29 -7.76 8.86
N ALA A 97 -1.17 -8.25 7.98
CA ALA A 97 -2.30 -9.11 8.37
C ALA A 97 -1.83 -10.51 8.82
N THR A 98 -0.73 -11.00 8.26
CA THR A 98 -0.13 -12.31 8.55
C THR A 98 1.36 -12.17 8.83
N VAL A 99 1.88 -12.98 9.77
CA VAL A 99 3.27 -12.81 10.25
C VAL A 99 4.31 -13.36 9.26
N ASN A 100 4.05 -14.52 8.65
CA ASN A 100 5.05 -15.26 7.88
C ASN A 100 5.09 -14.86 6.40
N HIS A 101 3.93 -14.62 5.79
CA HIS A 101 3.80 -14.24 4.38
C HIS A 101 2.75 -13.13 4.25
N PRO A 102 3.14 -11.88 4.57
CA PRO A 102 2.24 -10.75 4.48
C PRO A 102 2.00 -10.39 3.02
N ASN A 103 0.85 -10.81 2.49
CA ASN A 103 0.34 -10.31 1.20
C ASN A 103 -0.55 -9.08 1.43
N THR A 104 -1.07 -8.90 2.64
CA THR A 104 -1.97 -7.81 2.98
C THR A 104 -1.40 -7.04 4.17
N CYS A 105 -1.31 -5.73 4.02
CA CYS A 105 -0.88 -4.81 5.07
C CYS A 105 -1.87 -3.66 5.22
N THR A 106 -1.88 -3.05 6.40
CA THR A 106 -2.59 -1.80 6.68
C THR A 106 -1.61 -0.76 7.17
N THR A 107 -1.78 0.52 6.84
CA THR A 107 -0.96 1.57 7.45
C THR A 107 -1.33 1.77 8.91
N PHE A 108 -0.39 2.23 9.74
CA PHE A 108 -0.70 2.54 11.15
C PHE A 108 -1.79 3.61 11.28
N GLN A 109 -1.92 4.50 10.29
CA GLN A 109 -2.97 5.51 10.26
C GLN A 109 -4.36 4.86 10.14
N VAL A 110 -4.50 3.86 9.27
CA VAL A 110 -5.72 3.05 9.15
C VAL A 110 -6.05 2.35 10.46
N LEU A 111 -5.06 1.73 11.12
CA LEU A 111 -5.27 1.09 12.42
C LEU A 111 -5.74 2.06 13.50
N ARG A 112 -5.13 3.26 13.56
CA ARG A 112 -5.51 4.28 14.53
C ARG A 112 -6.94 4.77 14.31
N LEU A 113 -7.33 4.99 13.04
CA LEU A 113 -8.70 5.36 12.70
C LEU A 113 -9.68 4.23 13.03
N PHE A 114 -9.34 3.00 12.68
CA PHE A 114 -10.16 1.83 12.99
C PHE A 114 -10.40 1.69 14.50
N GLN A 115 -9.36 1.86 15.32
CA GLN A 115 -9.49 1.76 16.77
C GLN A 115 -10.53 2.75 17.31
N VAL A 116 -10.50 4.01 16.86
CA VAL A 116 -11.46 5.04 17.27
C VAL A 116 -12.88 4.67 16.83
N LEU A 117 -13.07 4.27 15.58
CA LEU A 117 -14.39 3.92 15.03
C LEU A 117 -14.95 2.62 15.61
N ASN A 118 -14.10 1.65 15.92
CA ASN A 118 -14.48 0.42 16.57
C ASN A 118 -14.93 0.69 18.01
N CYS A 119 -14.21 1.52 18.77
CA CYS A 119 -14.59 1.89 20.14
C CYS A 119 -15.87 2.73 20.20
N LEU A 120 -16.03 3.72 19.32
CA LEU A 120 -17.18 4.66 19.37
C LEU A 120 -18.43 4.11 18.68
N GLY A 121 -18.26 3.54 17.49
CA GLY A 121 -19.36 3.15 16.61
C GLY A 121 -19.61 1.65 16.53
N LYS A 122 -18.82 0.82 17.21
CA LYS A 122 -18.84 -0.65 17.09
C LYS A 122 -18.70 -1.14 15.64
N VAL A 123 -18.00 -0.36 14.81
CA VAL A 123 -17.78 -0.70 13.41
C VAL A 123 -16.90 -1.95 13.36
N SER A 124 -17.37 -2.98 12.65
CA SER A 124 -16.59 -4.21 12.47
C SER A 124 -15.38 -3.95 11.57
N ALA A 125 -14.31 -4.73 11.76
CA ALA A 125 -13.13 -4.64 10.89
C ALA A 125 -13.50 -4.88 9.41
N TYR A 126 -14.44 -5.80 9.16
CA TYR A 126 -14.94 -6.11 7.83
C TYR A 126 -15.63 -4.90 7.18
N ASP A 127 -16.57 -4.26 7.87
CA ASP A 127 -17.30 -3.11 7.32
C ASP A 127 -16.37 -1.92 7.08
N PHE A 128 -15.40 -1.72 7.95
CA PHE A 128 -14.41 -0.66 7.81
C PHE A 128 -13.51 -0.87 6.58
N LEU A 129 -12.95 -2.07 6.41
CA LEU A 129 -12.11 -2.38 5.24
C LEU A 129 -12.92 -2.31 3.94
N ARG A 130 -14.17 -2.81 3.94
CA ARG A 130 -15.09 -2.68 2.79
C ARG A 130 -15.42 -1.21 2.49
N GLY A 131 -15.48 -0.36 3.51
CA GLY A 131 -15.61 1.09 3.36
C GLY A 131 -14.41 1.69 2.60
N LEU A 132 -13.19 1.33 2.98
CA LEU A 132 -11.96 1.76 2.29
C LEU A 132 -11.90 1.26 0.84
N GLU A 133 -12.32 0.02 0.59
CA GLU A 133 -12.45 -0.51 -0.78
C GLU A 133 -13.45 0.31 -1.61
N LYS A 134 -14.58 0.71 -1.02
CA LYS A 134 -15.55 1.58 -1.70
C LYS A 134 -14.97 2.95 -1.96
N CYS A 135 -14.27 3.58 -1.03
CA CYS A 135 -13.60 4.87 -1.24
C CYS A 135 -12.64 4.84 -2.44
N THR A 136 -12.00 3.70 -2.68
CA THR A 136 -11.11 3.48 -3.84
C THR A 136 -11.86 3.59 -5.18
N ASN A 137 -13.11 3.11 -5.23
CA ASN A 137 -13.94 3.08 -6.43
C ASN A 137 -14.92 4.27 -6.53
N HIS A 138 -15.20 4.94 -5.40
CA HIS A 138 -16.28 5.92 -5.29
C HIS A 138 -16.05 7.16 -6.17
N ASP A 139 -14.80 7.59 -6.33
CA ASP A 139 -14.47 8.70 -7.23
C ASP A 139 -14.83 8.41 -8.69
N ASP A 140 -14.80 7.14 -9.12
CA ASP A 140 -15.17 6.74 -10.47
C ASP A 140 -16.69 6.81 -10.69
N GLU A 141 -17.48 6.52 -9.65
CA GLU A 141 -18.95 6.53 -9.72
C GLU A 141 -19.52 7.96 -9.69
N ILE A 142 -19.03 8.83 -8.80
CA ILE A 142 -19.49 10.23 -8.72
C ILE A 142 -19.11 11.01 -9.96
N ARG A 143 -17.85 10.93 -10.41
CA ARG A 143 -17.38 11.69 -11.59
C ARG A 143 -18.03 11.19 -12.88
N GLY A 144 -18.35 9.89 -12.97
CA GLY A 144 -19.12 9.33 -14.07
C GLY A 144 -20.59 9.77 -14.10
N ALA A 145 -21.17 10.10 -12.95
CA ALA A 145 -22.55 10.60 -12.84
C ALA A 145 -22.68 12.10 -13.16
N GLN A 146 -21.64 12.91 -12.90
CA GLN A 146 -21.63 14.36 -13.18
C GLN A 146 -21.36 14.74 -14.65
N LEU A 147 -21.00 13.78 -15.50
CA LEU A 147 -20.67 13.99 -16.92
C LEU A 147 -21.68 13.33 -17.89
N LYS A 148 -22.85 12.95 -17.37
CA LYS A 148 -24.02 12.58 -18.17
C LYS A 148 -24.99 13.74 -18.19
#